data_AF-K0NGD2-F1
#
_entry.id   AF-K0NGD2-F1
#
_cell.length_a   1.000
_cell.length_b   1.000
_cell.length_c   1.000
_cell.angle_alpha   90.00
_cell.angle_beta   90.00
_cell.angle_gamma   90.00
#
_symmetry.space_group_name_H-M   'P 1'
#
loop_
_entity.id
_entity.type
_entity.pdbx_description
1 polymer ?
#
loop_
_entity_poly.entity_id
_entity_poly.type
_entity_poly.pdbx_seq_one_letter_code
_entity_poly.pdbx_strand_id
1 'polypeptide(L)'
;MKLKADNNGFTLIELIVVIVIGSIFATMMYQYVYTSSVRSFSPVSSLDNSLKLYEIVENITSDYLANHTSDLTGLQTGIGKPEDSDQDNDYGVYRVIDNHFIKFVDNSEQTALIDDSEYGKLLKVTIKYISSGETLTILYNKK
;
A
#
# COMPACT_ATOMS: atom_id res chain seq x y z
N MET A 1 -47.83 7.00 51.51
CA MET A 1 -47.60 7.58 50.17
C MET A 1 -48.29 6.66 49.16
N LYS A 2 -49.48 7.01 48.66
CA LYS A 2 -50.22 6.15 47.71
C LYS A 2 -49.73 6.47 46.30
N LEU A 3 -49.15 5.49 45.63
CA LEU A 3 -48.87 5.56 44.20
C LEU A 3 -50.20 5.41 43.47
N LYS A 4 -50.60 6.45 42.73
CA LYS A 4 -51.69 6.36 41.74
C LYS A 4 -51.18 5.44 40.61
N ALA A 5 -51.76 4.25 40.49
CA ALA A 5 -51.64 3.47 39.27
C ALA A 5 -52.69 4.03 38.28
N ASP A 6 -52.22 4.70 37.23
CA ASP A 6 -53.07 5.14 36.13
C ASP A 6 -53.37 3.91 35.26
N ASN A 7 -54.65 3.53 35.15
CA ASN A 7 -55.11 2.31 34.45
C ASN A 7 -55.40 2.56 32.96
N ASN A 8 -54.67 3.47 32.31
CA ASN A 8 -54.76 3.68 30.88
C ASN A 8 -53.93 2.59 30.18
N GLY A 9 -54.59 1.48 29.80
CA GLY A 9 -53.97 0.41 29.02
C GLY A 9 -53.58 0.86 27.62
N PHE A 10 -52.59 0.18 27.04
CA PHE A 10 -52.17 0.38 25.66
C PHE A 10 -53.33 0.19 24.69
N THR A 11 -53.51 1.14 23.77
CA THR A 11 -54.50 1.01 22.70
C THR A 11 -53.90 0.24 21.51
N LEU A 12 -54.74 -0.50 20.78
CA LEU A 12 -54.29 -1.24 19.58
C LEU A 12 -53.68 -0.28 18.54
N ILE A 13 -54.25 0.93 18.42
CA ILE A 13 -53.78 1.93 17.46
C ILE A 13 -52.40 2.50 17.85
N GLU A 14 -52.14 2.72 19.14
CA GLU A 14 -50.84 3.17 19.64
C GLU A 14 -49.75 2.14 19.33
N LEU A 15 -50.03 0.85 19.52
CA LEU A 15 -49.09 -0.22 19.19
C LEU A 15 -48.74 -0.21 17.70
N ILE A 16 -49.74 -0.09 16.82
CA ILE A 16 -49.54 -0.04 15.36
C ILE A 16 -48.71 1.20 14.97
N VAL A 17 -49.00 2.36 15.55
CA VAL A 17 -48.28 3.60 15.25
C VAL A 17 -46.82 3.50 15.71
N VAL A 18 -46.54 2.94 16.89
CA VAL A 18 -45.17 2.78 17.41
C VAL A 18 -44.35 1.83 16.53
N ILE A 19 -44.90 0.69 16.11
CA ILE A 19 -44.16 -0.25 15.24
C ILE A 19 -43.88 0.34 13.84
N VAL A 20 -44.81 1.13 13.29
CA VAL A 20 -44.63 1.79 11.97
C VAL A 20 -43.57 2.88 12.06
N ILE A 21 -43.63 3.74 13.07
CA ILE A 21 -42.62 4.78 13.27
C ILE A 21 -41.25 4.13 13.56
N GLY A 22 -41.20 3.11 14.42
CA GLY A 22 -39.98 2.37 14.75
C GLY A 22 -39.32 1.71 13.54
N SER A 23 -40.11 1.16 12.62
CA SER A 23 -39.58 0.53 11.40
C SER A 23 -39.05 1.55 10.38
N ILE A 24 -39.66 2.72 10.28
CA ILE A 24 -39.12 3.82 9.47
C ILE A 24 -37.77 4.29 10.04
N PHE A 25 -37.67 4.49 11.36
CA PHE A 25 -36.40 4.88 11.98
C PHE A 25 -35.34 3.78 11.86
N ALA A 26 -35.70 2.51 12.04
CA ALA A 26 -34.77 1.39 11.92
C ALA A 26 -34.19 1.26 10.50
N THR A 27 -35.01 1.44 9.46
CA THR A 27 -34.56 1.38 8.06
C THR A 27 -33.63 2.54 7.71
N MET A 28 -33.94 3.75 8.17
CA MET A 28 -33.05 4.91 8.00
C MET A 28 -31.72 4.74 8.75
N MET A 29 -31.75 4.21 9.98
CA MET A 29 -30.55 3.93 10.77
C MET A 29 -29.67 2.88 10.09
N TYR A 30 -30.27 1.83 9.51
CA TYR A 30 -29.56 0.78 8.79
C TYR A 30 -28.75 1.34 7.62
N GLN A 31 -29.34 2.22 6.81
CA GLN A 31 -28.65 2.85 5.68
C GLN A 31 -27.46 3.72 6.13
N TYR A 32 -27.60 4.43 7.25
CA TYR A 32 -26.56 5.32 7.78
C TYR A 32 -25.38 4.55 8.40
N VAL A 33 -25.66 3.54 9.22
CA VAL A 33 -24.62 2.72 9.89
C VAL A 33 -23.88 1.82 8.89
N TYR A 34 -24.58 1.30 7.88
CA TYR A 34 -23.97 0.46 6.84
C TYR A 34 -23.00 1.27 5.96
N THR A 35 -23.40 2.46 5.52
CA THR A 35 -22.58 3.25 4.58
C THR A 35 -21.41 3.99 5.24
N SER A 36 -21.44 4.21 6.56
CA SER A 36 -20.34 4.84 7.31
C SER A 36 -19.26 3.84 7.76
N SER A 37 -19.63 2.60 8.08
CA SER A 37 -18.67 1.59 8.56
C SER A 37 -17.91 0.89 7.43
N VAL A 38 -18.56 0.65 6.27
CA VAL A 38 -17.97 -0.11 5.16
C VAL A 38 -16.95 0.69 4.35
N ARG A 39 -16.96 2.04 4.44
CA ARG A 39 -16.01 2.89 3.68
C ARG A 39 -14.66 3.14 4.37
N SER A 40 -14.51 2.77 5.64
CA SER A 40 -13.30 3.07 6.41
C SER A 40 -12.18 2.03 6.28
N PHE A 41 -12.48 0.82 5.81
CA PHE A 41 -11.48 -0.26 5.67
C PHE A 41 -10.58 -0.12 4.43
N SER A 42 -11.13 0.40 3.34
CA SER A 42 -10.41 0.59 2.08
C SER A 42 -9.15 1.47 2.22
N PRO A 43 -9.23 2.71 2.77
CA PRO A 43 -8.05 3.56 2.88
C PRO A 43 -6.97 3.02 3.83
N VAL A 44 -7.36 2.33 4.91
CA VAL A 44 -6.40 1.74 5.85
C VAL A 44 -5.63 0.58 5.20
N SER A 45 -6.32 -0.27 4.44
CA SER A 45 -5.66 -1.37 3.72
C SER A 45 -4.72 -0.89 2.62
N SER A 46 -5.06 0.19 1.92
CA SER A 46 -4.17 0.81 0.94
C SER A 46 -2.93 1.40 1.61
N LEU A 47 -3.09 2.09 2.75
CA LEU A 47 -1.96 2.65 3.50
C LEU A 47 -1.01 1.54 3.99
N ASP A 48 -1.54 0.43 4.53
CA ASP A 48 -0.72 -0.71 4.96
C ASP A 48 0.13 -1.29 3.81
N ASN A 49 -0.47 -1.43 2.63
CA ASN A 49 0.25 -1.90 1.45
C ASN A 49 1.35 -0.93 1.01
N SER A 50 1.09 0.39 1.03
CA SER A 50 2.09 1.39 0.69
C SER A 50 3.24 1.39 1.71
N LEU A 51 2.94 1.28 3.01
CA LEU A 51 3.96 1.24 4.05
C LEU A 51 4.88 0.03 3.92
N LYS A 52 4.34 -1.14 3.58
CA LYS A 52 5.15 -2.34 3.29
C LYS A 52 6.07 -2.15 2.10
N LEU A 53 5.60 -1.47 1.05
CA LEU A 53 6.44 -1.13 -0.10
C LEU A 53 7.58 -0.17 0.30
N TYR A 54 7.29 0.83 1.15
CA TYR A 54 8.32 1.73 1.69
C TYR A 54 9.33 0.99 2.56
N GLU A 55 8.89 0.06 3.40
CA GLU A 55 9.77 -0.75 4.25
C GLU A 55 10.80 -1.55 3.44
N ILE A 56 10.35 -2.21 2.35
CA ILE A 56 11.25 -2.95 1.44
C ILE A 56 12.30 -2.02 0.84
N VAL A 57 11.88 -0.83 0.42
CA VAL A 57 12.74 0.20 -0.15
C VAL A 57 13.74 0.73 0.87
N GLU A 58 13.32 0.93 2.11
CA GLU A 58 14.20 1.34 3.20
C GLU A 58 15.23 0.26 3.51
N ASN A 59 14.85 -1.01 3.48
CA ASN A 59 15.78 -2.13 3.64
C ASN A 59 16.84 -2.16 2.53
N ILE A 60 16.42 -2.03 1.26
CA ILE A 60 17.35 -1.95 0.11
C ILE A 60 18.27 -0.73 0.25
N THR A 61 17.71 0.43 0.61
CA THR A 61 18.48 1.67 0.75
C THR A 61 19.45 1.59 1.92
N SER A 62 19.07 0.93 3.01
CA SER A 62 19.91 0.68 4.17
C SER A 62 21.11 -0.18 3.78
N ASP A 63 20.88 -1.28 3.05
CA ASP A 63 21.96 -2.14 2.56
C ASP A 63 22.86 -1.43 1.54
N TYR A 64 22.28 -0.62 0.65
CA TYR A 64 23.04 0.27 -0.22
C TYR A 64 24.01 1.16 0.55
N LEU A 65 23.52 1.82 1.61
CA LEU A 65 24.34 2.71 2.43
C LEU A 65 25.38 1.96 3.27
N ALA A 66 25.08 0.74 3.72
CA ALA A 66 25.96 -0.06 4.55
C ALA A 66 27.09 -0.73 3.74
N ASN A 67 26.74 -1.38 2.64
CA ASN A 67 27.63 -2.34 1.96
C ASN A 67 27.91 -2.03 0.49
N HIS A 68 27.06 -1.24 -0.18
CA HIS A 68 27.09 -1.13 -1.65
C HIS A 68 27.29 0.28 -2.23
N THR A 69 27.69 1.27 -1.42
CA THR A 69 27.98 2.63 -1.90
C THR A 69 29.04 2.68 -3.01
N SER A 70 30.00 1.75 -2.99
CA SER A 70 31.06 1.61 -4.01
C SER A 70 30.83 0.45 -4.99
N ASP A 71 29.88 -0.44 -4.71
CA ASP A 71 29.58 -1.65 -5.50
C ASP A 71 28.08 -1.80 -5.75
N LEU A 72 27.59 -1.05 -6.73
CA LEU A 72 26.20 -1.14 -7.18
C LEU A 72 25.90 -2.44 -7.94
N THR A 73 26.92 -3.18 -8.40
CA THR A 73 26.71 -4.48 -9.06
C THR A 73 26.29 -5.53 -8.04
N GLY A 74 26.92 -5.54 -6.87
CA GLY A 74 26.49 -6.36 -5.73
C GLY A 74 25.05 -6.05 -5.31
N LEU A 75 24.69 -4.76 -5.20
CA LEU A 75 23.33 -4.35 -4.88
C LEU A 75 22.32 -4.83 -5.92
N GLN A 76 22.61 -4.64 -7.22
CA GLN A 76 21.77 -5.13 -8.31
C GLN A 76 21.53 -6.64 -8.20
N THR A 77 22.56 -7.42 -7.90
CA THR A 77 22.45 -8.87 -7.71
C THR A 77 21.59 -9.22 -6.50
N GLY A 78 21.77 -8.52 -5.37
CA GLY A 78 20.98 -8.73 -4.15
C GLY A 78 19.50 -8.43 -4.35
N ILE A 79 19.16 -7.36 -5.08
CA ILE A 79 17.77 -6.97 -5.38
C ILE A 79 17.08 -8.00 -6.29
N GLY A 80 17.84 -8.66 -7.17
CA GLY A 80 17.34 -9.73 -8.04
C GLY A 80 17.39 -9.38 -9.53
N LYS A 81 17.90 -10.32 -10.33
CA LYS A 81 17.95 -10.29 -11.79
C LYS A 81 17.62 -11.70 -12.30
N PRO A 82 16.74 -11.89 -13.32
CA PRO A 82 16.26 -10.92 -14.31
C PRO A 82 15.17 -9.96 -13.83
N GLU A 83 14.95 -8.89 -14.59
CA GLU A 83 13.76 -8.03 -14.45
C GLU A 83 12.47 -8.84 -14.69
N ASP A 84 11.36 -8.32 -14.17
CA ASP A 84 10.05 -8.97 -14.16
C ASP A 84 10.00 -10.30 -13.37
N SER A 85 10.78 -10.37 -12.29
CA SER A 85 10.83 -11.53 -11.38
C SER A 85 10.30 -11.19 -10.00
N ASP A 86 9.60 -12.15 -9.39
CA ASP A 86 9.18 -12.07 -7.99
C ASP A 86 10.36 -12.49 -7.10
N GLN A 87 10.57 -11.75 -6.02
CA GLN A 87 11.66 -11.89 -5.07
C GLN A 87 11.08 -12.18 -3.68
N ASP A 88 11.78 -13.03 -2.94
CA ASP A 88 11.56 -13.33 -1.52
C ASP A 88 12.95 -13.47 -0.89
N ASN A 89 13.49 -12.35 -0.41
CA ASN A 89 14.86 -12.24 0.08
C ASN A 89 14.91 -11.38 1.35
N ASP A 90 16.11 -11.05 1.82
CA ASP A 90 16.34 -10.29 3.05
C ASP A 90 15.70 -8.88 3.05
N TYR A 91 15.33 -8.34 1.88
CA TYR A 91 14.63 -7.06 1.79
C TYR A 91 13.10 -7.18 1.91
N GLY A 92 12.56 -8.38 1.65
CA GLY A 92 11.14 -8.70 1.71
C GLY A 92 10.62 -9.35 0.41
N VAL A 93 9.29 -9.31 0.25
CA VAL A 93 8.58 -9.92 -0.88
C VAL A 93 8.09 -8.83 -1.84
N TYR A 94 8.62 -8.81 -3.06
CA TYR A 94 8.31 -7.81 -4.09
C TYR A 94 8.58 -8.37 -5.49
N ARG A 95 8.15 -7.65 -6.53
CA ARG A 95 8.51 -7.94 -7.91
C ARG A 95 9.45 -6.87 -8.45
N VAL A 96 10.52 -7.27 -9.10
CA VAL A 96 11.45 -6.37 -9.79
C VAL A 96 10.85 -5.99 -11.14
N ILE A 97 10.68 -4.70 -11.41
CA ILE A 97 10.22 -4.17 -12.70
C ILE A 97 11.40 -3.67 -13.53
N ASP A 98 12.24 -2.82 -12.93
CA ASP A 98 13.50 -2.36 -13.51
C ASP A 98 14.62 -2.63 -12.51
N ASN A 99 15.74 -3.16 -12.98
CA ASN A 99 16.96 -3.30 -12.20
C ASN A 99 18.16 -3.33 -13.15
N HIS A 100 18.47 -2.17 -13.73
CA HIS A 100 19.56 -2.01 -14.70
C HIS A 100 20.31 -0.70 -14.50
N PHE A 101 21.55 -0.68 -15.01
CA PHE A 101 22.35 0.54 -15.00
C PHE A 101 21.89 1.46 -16.11
N ILE A 102 21.87 2.77 -15.84
CA ILE A 102 21.44 3.79 -16.80
C ILE A 102 22.55 4.80 -17.05
N LYS A 103 22.48 5.43 -18.23
CA LYS A 103 23.30 6.56 -18.65
C LYS A 103 22.41 7.61 -19.32
N PHE A 104 22.90 8.84 -19.38
CA PHE A 104 22.24 9.92 -20.10
C PHE A 104 23.08 10.30 -21.32
N VAL A 105 22.51 10.12 -22.51
CA VAL A 105 23.13 10.49 -23.79
C VAL A 105 22.18 11.46 -24.48
N ASP A 106 22.66 12.64 -24.88
CA ASP A 106 21.85 13.69 -25.52
C ASP A 106 20.57 14.05 -24.73
N ASN A 107 20.68 14.18 -23.41
CA ASN A 107 19.55 14.40 -22.48
C ASN A 107 18.46 13.31 -22.49
N SER A 108 18.75 12.12 -23.00
CA SER A 108 17.86 10.96 -22.97
C SER A 108 18.43 9.86 -22.08
N GLU A 109 17.58 9.27 -21.24
CA GLU A 109 17.93 8.07 -20.47
C GLU A 109 18.10 6.88 -21.44
N GLN A 110 19.18 6.12 -21.25
CA GLN A 110 19.47 4.87 -21.95
C GLN A 110 20.03 3.84 -20.97
N THR A 111 19.86 2.55 -21.27
CA THR A 111 20.54 1.49 -20.53
C THR A 111 22.04 1.57 -20.75
N ALA A 112 22.82 1.54 -19.68
CA ALA A 112 24.27 1.41 -19.74
C ALA A 112 24.65 -0.05 -20.00
N LEU A 113 25.45 -0.27 -21.03
CA LEU A 113 26.03 -1.56 -21.40
C LEU A 113 27.37 -1.74 -20.71
N ILE A 114 27.85 -2.98 -20.59
CA ILE A 114 29.08 -3.32 -19.84
C ILE A 114 30.31 -2.55 -20.34
N ASP A 115 30.36 -2.22 -21.63
CA ASP A 115 31.48 -1.48 -22.25
C ASP A 115 31.37 0.04 -22.09
N ASP A 116 30.25 0.55 -21.57
CA ASP A 116 30.08 1.98 -21.30
C ASP A 116 30.89 2.39 -20.06
N SER A 117 31.53 3.56 -20.13
CA SER A 117 32.28 4.10 -19.00
C SER A 117 31.40 4.40 -17.77
N GLU A 118 30.10 4.54 -18.00
CA GLU A 118 29.03 4.83 -17.05
C GLU A 118 28.45 3.57 -16.39
N TYR A 119 28.78 2.38 -16.92
CA TYR A 119 28.33 1.13 -16.35
C TYR A 119 28.76 1.00 -14.88
N GLY A 120 27.84 0.57 -14.02
CA GLY A 120 28.10 0.46 -12.58
C GLY A 120 28.10 1.80 -11.81
N LYS A 121 27.80 2.94 -12.46
CA LYS A 121 27.77 4.26 -11.78
C LYS A 121 26.38 4.70 -11.33
N LEU A 122 25.33 4.37 -12.09
CA LEU A 122 23.96 4.78 -11.78
C LEU A 122 23.02 3.60 -12.00
N LEU A 123 22.44 3.10 -10.91
CA LEU A 123 21.52 1.97 -10.91
C LEU A 123 20.09 2.48 -10.75
N LYS A 124 19.23 2.12 -11.70
CA LYS A 124 17.79 2.35 -11.63
C LYS A 124 17.11 1.08 -11.13
N VAL A 125 16.33 1.24 -10.06
CA VAL A 125 15.59 0.15 -9.44
C VAL A 125 14.13 0.56 -9.39
N THR A 126 13.25 -0.20 -10.03
CA THR A 126 11.80 -0.11 -9.87
C THR A 126 11.31 -1.42 -9.30
N ILE A 127 10.64 -1.37 -8.15
CA ILE A 127 9.99 -2.55 -7.56
C ILE A 127 8.48 -2.34 -7.50
N LYS A 128 7.75 -3.45 -7.49
CA LYS A 128 6.30 -3.51 -7.39
C LYS A 128 5.89 -4.36 -6.20
N TYR A 129 4.98 -3.86 -5.37
CA TYR A 129 4.37 -4.67 -4.34
C TYR A 129 3.34 -5.61 -4.95
N ILE A 130 3.48 -6.92 -4.70
CA ILE A 130 2.70 -7.97 -5.41
C ILE A 130 1.20 -7.85 -5.13
N SER A 131 0.81 -7.47 -3.90
CA SER A 131 -0.60 -7.46 -3.50
C SER A 131 -1.38 -6.22 -3.93
N SER A 132 -0.77 -5.02 -3.88
CA SER A 132 -1.44 -3.77 -4.30
C SER A 132 -1.17 -3.39 -5.75
N GLY A 133 -0.07 -3.88 -6.30
CA GLY A 133 0.43 -3.50 -7.61
C GLY A 133 1.08 -2.11 -7.67
N GLU A 134 1.25 -1.44 -6.53
CA GLU A 134 1.96 -0.17 -6.42
C GLU A 134 3.44 -0.36 -6.75
N THR A 135 4.03 0.66 -7.40
CA THR A 135 5.43 0.64 -7.83
C THR A 135 6.19 1.82 -7.25
N LEU A 136 7.44 1.59 -6.87
CA LEU A 136 8.36 2.65 -6.48
C LEU A 136 9.67 2.54 -7.26
N THR A 137 10.15 3.68 -7.77
CA THR A 137 11.42 3.79 -8.51
C THR A 137 12.41 4.61 -7.70
N ILE A 138 13.64 4.11 -7.60
CA ILE A 138 14.75 4.75 -6.89
C ILE A 138 15.99 4.72 -7.79
N LEU A 139 16.80 5.76 -7.66
CA LEU A 139 18.09 5.87 -8.30
C LEU A 139 19.20 5.80 -7.26
N TYR A 140 20.12 4.86 -7.44
CA TYR A 140 21.32 4.72 -6.63
C TYR A 140 22.54 5.11 -7.45
N ASN A 141 23.35 6.02 -6.93
CA ASN A 141 24.57 6.47 -7.59
C ASN A 141 25.81 5.96 -6.85
N LYS A 142 26.84 5.59 -7.59
CA LYS A 142 28.12 5.22 -6.99
C LYS A 142 28.78 6.47 -6.41
N LYS A 143 29.20 6.40 -5.14
CA LYS A 143 29.93 7.49 -4.47
C LYS A 143 31.40 7.51 -4.83
#